data_AF-A0A7U3D1I9-F1
#
_entry.id   AF-A0A7U3D1I9-F1
#
_cell.length_a   1.000
_cell.length_b   1.000
_cell.length_c   1.000
_cell.angle_alpha   90.00
_cell.angle_beta   90.00
_cell.angle_gamma   90.00
#
_symmetry.space_group_name_H-M   'P 1'
#
loop_
_entity.id
_entity.type
_entity.pdbx_description
1 polymer ?
#
loop_
_entity_poly.entity_id
_entity_poly.type
_entity_poly.pdbx_seq_one_letter_code
_entity_poly.pdbx_strand_id
1 'polypeptide(L)'
;MVARAKFTILNTGSMKIAPYGKPVTDGGGHNIIDRIAKRTGIGFSPHNGRKFYERYPWDNGLKPELIQQLLGLNSVGTTMIHIQPDAEEAFSGVRKYMKKLDLGSPRERCERNSRAN
;
A
#
# COMPACT_ATOMS: atom_id res chain seq x y z
N MET A 1 -38.66 26.47 -33.92
CA MET A 1 -37.80 25.37 -34.39
C MET A 1 -36.81 25.04 -33.28
N VAL A 2 -36.95 23.91 -32.58
CA VAL A 2 -36.08 23.56 -31.43
C VAL A 2 -34.93 22.71 -31.95
N ALA A 3 -33.71 23.24 -31.91
CA ALA A 3 -32.51 22.49 -32.28
C ALA A 3 -32.28 21.35 -31.28
N ARG A 4 -32.49 20.11 -31.71
CA ARG A 4 -32.06 18.92 -30.96
C ARG A 4 -30.55 18.77 -31.12
N ALA A 5 -29.79 19.16 -30.10
CA ALA A 5 -28.37 18.86 -30.01
C ALA A 5 -28.20 17.32 -29.97
N LYS A 6 -27.64 16.74 -31.04
CA LYS A 6 -27.18 15.35 -31.02
C LYS A 6 -25.90 15.30 -30.18
N PHE A 7 -26.01 14.84 -28.95
CA PHE A 7 -24.85 14.54 -28.11
C PHE A 7 -24.24 13.21 -28.55
N THR A 8 -23.17 13.27 -29.35
CA THR A 8 -22.36 12.10 -29.66
C THR A 8 -21.43 11.85 -28.46
N ILE A 9 -21.76 10.86 -27.63
CA ILE A 9 -20.85 10.41 -26.56
C ILE A 9 -19.72 9.65 -27.26
N LEU A 10 -18.56 10.29 -27.40
CA LEU A 10 -17.35 9.59 -27.81
C LEU A 10 -16.99 8.60 -26.70
N ASN A 11 -16.90 7.31 -27.05
CA ASN A 11 -16.40 6.30 -26.13
C ASN A 11 -14.90 6.54 -25.94
N THR A 12 -14.54 7.34 -24.96
CA THR A 12 -13.15 7.72 -24.64
C THR A 12 -12.39 6.60 -23.93
N GLY A 13 -13.00 5.42 -23.69
CA GLY A 13 -12.43 4.36 -22.86
C GLY A 13 -12.18 4.78 -21.41
N SER A 14 -12.66 5.96 -21.00
CA SER A 14 -12.40 6.56 -19.71
C SER A 14 -13.46 6.16 -18.70
N MET A 15 -13.05 5.56 -17.58
CA MET A 15 -13.96 5.09 -16.53
C MET A 15 -14.72 6.23 -15.83
N LYS A 16 -14.14 7.44 -15.79
CA LYS A 16 -14.78 8.64 -15.22
C LYS A 16 -14.88 9.73 -16.27
N ILE A 17 -16.11 10.13 -16.56
CA ILE A 17 -16.45 11.06 -17.62
C ILE A 17 -17.12 12.29 -17.00
N ALA A 18 -16.59 13.47 -17.30
CA ALA A 18 -17.23 14.75 -17.03
C ALA A 18 -18.43 14.96 -17.98
N PRO A 19 -19.27 15.99 -17.76
CA PRO A 19 -20.26 16.38 -18.76
C PRO A 19 -19.62 16.50 -20.16
N TYR A 20 -20.35 16.09 -21.20
CA TYR A 20 -19.90 16.09 -22.61
C TYR A 20 -18.91 15.00 -23.02
N GLY A 21 -18.80 13.89 -22.29
CA GLY A 21 -18.01 12.74 -22.76
C GLY A 21 -16.49 12.88 -22.53
N LYS A 22 -16.04 13.97 -21.91
CA LYS A 22 -14.62 14.21 -21.66
C LYS A 22 -14.13 13.47 -20.42
N PRO A 23 -12.88 12.98 -20.39
CA PRO A 23 -12.29 12.45 -19.17
C PRO A 23 -12.31 13.50 -18.06
N VAL A 24 -12.49 13.06 -16.80
CA VAL A 24 -12.34 13.93 -15.64
C VAL A 24 -10.91 14.47 -15.60
N THR A 25 -10.77 15.79 -15.45
CA THR A 25 -9.45 16.44 -15.33
C THR A 25 -8.86 16.22 -13.94
N ASP A 26 -7.55 16.38 -13.80
CA ASP A 26 -6.86 16.28 -12.49
C ASP A 26 -7.45 17.23 -11.44
N GLY A 27 -7.82 18.44 -11.85
CA GLY A 27 -8.51 19.41 -10.99
C GLY A 27 -9.93 18.97 -10.62
N GLY A 28 -10.67 18.37 -11.56
CA GLY A 28 -11.98 17.77 -11.28
C GLY A 28 -11.88 16.61 -10.29
N GLY A 29 -10.86 15.77 -10.43
CA GLY A 29 -10.56 14.68 -9.51
C GLY A 29 -10.23 15.17 -8.11
N HIS A 30 -9.32 16.15 -7.98
CA HIS A 30 -8.99 16.77 -6.69
C HIS A 30 -10.22 17.34 -5.99
N ASN A 31 -11.07 18.09 -6.70
CA ASN A 31 -12.28 18.69 -6.14
C ASN A 31 -13.25 17.64 -5.56
N ILE A 32 -13.35 16.46 -6.16
CA ILE A 32 -14.18 15.37 -5.64
C ILE A 32 -13.61 14.87 -4.31
N ILE A 33 -12.30 14.65 -4.25
CA ILE A 33 -11.62 14.16 -3.06
C ILE A 33 -11.69 15.20 -1.93
N ASP A 34 -11.47 16.48 -2.23
CA ASP A 34 -11.55 17.57 -1.26
C ASP A 34 -12.95 17.71 -0.65
N ARG A 35 -14.00 17.51 -1.45
CA ARG A 35 -15.39 17.51 -0.95
C ARG A 35 -15.65 16.35 0.00
N ILE A 36 -15.11 15.16 -0.30
CA ILE A 36 -15.20 14.00 0.58
C ILE A 36 -14.47 14.31 1.89
N ALA A 37 -13.23 14.80 1.83
CA ALA A 37 -12.43 15.18 2.99
C ALA A 37 -13.15 16.19 3.90
N LYS A 38 -13.74 17.24 3.31
CA LYS A 38 -14.53 18.24 4.05
C LYS A 38 -15.77 17.64 4.72
N ARG A 39 -16.43 16.68 4.07
CA ARG A 39 -17.64 16.04 4.59
C ARG A 39 -17.34 15.05 5.71
N THR A 40 -16.21 14.34 5.63
CA THR A 40 -15.81 13.35 6.63
C THR A 40 -15.02 13.96 7.79
N GLY A 41 -14.50 15.18 7.63
CA GLY A 41 -13.57 15.81 8.58
C GLY A 41 -12.18 15.18 8.58
N ILE A 42 -11.90 14.27 7.63
CA ILE A 42 -10.61 13.58 7.52
C ILE A 42 -9.76 14.32 6.49
N GLY A 43 -8.58 14.78 6.90
CA GLY A 43 -7.59 15.40 6.02
C GLY A 43 -7.06 14.40 4.99
N PHE A 44 -7.75 14.29 3.85
CA PHE A 44 -7.44 13.31 2.82
C PHE A 44 -7.08 13.98 1.50
N SER A 45 -5.96 13.56 0.92
CA SER A 45 -5.53 13.93 -0.43
C SER A 45 -5.37 12.65 -1.27
N PRO A 46 -5.41 12.72 -2.61
CA PRO A 46 -5.16 11.55 -3.45
C PRO A 46 -3.84 10.85 -3.13
N HIS A 47 -2.80 11.62 -2.81
CA HIS A 47 -1.50 11.08 -2.44
C HIS A 47 -1.51 10.39 -1.07
N ASN A 48 -2.24 10.92 -0.07
CA ASN A 48 -2.41 10.25 1.22
C ASN A 48 -3.23 8.95 1.08
N GLY A 49 -4.22 8.93 0.17
CA GLY A 49 -4.96 7.73 -0.17
C GLY A 49 -4.08 6.63 -0.75
N ARG A 50 -3.14 7.00 -1.62
CA ARG A 50 -2.14 6.07 -2.15
C ARG A 50 -1.28 5.49 -1.02
N LYS A 51 -0.72 6.31 -0.13
CA LYS A 51 0.09 5.82 1.00
C LYS A 51 -0.68 4.88 1.92
N PHE A 52 -1.94 5.21 2.22
CA PHE A 52 -2.82 4.34 2.99
C PHE A 52 -3.00 2.97 2.31
N TYR A 53 -3.29 2.98 1.00
CA TYR A 53 -3.49 1.75 0.24
C TYR A 53 -2.21 0.92 0.08
N GLU A 54 -1.04 1.54 0.05
CA GLU A 54 0.25 0.84 0.00
C GLU A 54 0.57 0.10 1.30
N ARG A 55 0.17 0.68 2.45
CA ARG A 55 0.41 0.10 3.78
C ARG A 55 -0.67 -0.89 4.23
N TYR A 56 -1.94 -0.62 3.91
CA TYR A 56 -3.07 -1.41 4.40
C TYR A 56 -2.93 -2.93 4.17
N PRO A 57 -2.52 -3.43 2.98
CA PRO A 57 -2.35 -4.86 2.77
C PRO A 57 -1.26 -5.48 3.65
N TRP A 58 -0.19 -4.73 3.93
CA TRP A 58 0.88 -5.17 4.83
C TRP A 58 0.37 -5.32 6.26
N ASP A 59 -0.38 -4.35 6.76
CA ASP A 59 -0.98 -4.40 8.10
C ASP A 59 -1.98 -5.56 8.23
N ASN A 60 -2.54 -6.04 7.11
CA ASN A 60 -3.40 -7.22 7.04
C ASN A 60 -2.62 -8.54 6.77
N GLY A 61 -1.28 -8.49 6.82
CA GLY A 61 -0.42 -9.68 6.73
C GLY A 61 -0.12 -10.16 5.32
N LEU A 62 -0.36 -9.36 4.28
CA LEU A 62 0.08 -9.73 2.93
C LEU A 62 1.60 -9.68 2.80
N LYS A 63 2.13 -10.62 2.04
CA LYS A 63 3.56 -10.69 1.73
C LYS A 63 3.96 -9.56 0.77
N PRO A 64 5.17 -9.00 0.89
CA PRO A 64 5.66 -7.92 0.03
C PRO A 64 5.56 -8.22 -1.47
N GLU A 65 5.74 -9.46 -1.90
CA GLU A 65 5.68 -9.85 -3.31
C GLU A 65 4.27 -9.72 -3.88
N LEU A 66 3.25 -10.01 -3.07
CA LEU A 66 1.85 -9.85 -3.47
C LEU A 66 1.47 -8.38 -3.52
N ILE A 67 1.97 -7.59 -2.57
CA ILE A 67 1.76 -6.13 -2.54
C ILE A 67 2.44 -5.47 -3.74
N GLN A 68 3.64 -5.92 -4.11
CA GLN A 68 4.34 -5.47 -5.31
C GLN A 68 3.47 -5.67 -6.57
N GLN A 69 2.92 -6.87 -6.74
CA GLN A 69 2.05 -7.20 -7.88
C GLN A 69 0.78 -6.36 -7.89
N LEU A 70 0.15 -6.18 -6.73
CA LEU A 70 -1.07 -5.38 -6.57
C LEU A 70 -0.86 -3.91 -6.96
N LEU A 71 0.30 -3.36 -6.61
CA LEU A 71 0.65 -1.95 -6.86
C LEU A 71 1.35 -1.74 -8.20
N GLY A 72 1.72 -2.81 -8.91
CA GLY A 72 2.48 -2.72 -10.16
C GLY A 72 3.89 -2.14 -9.97
N LEU A 73 4.54 -2.43 -8.85
CA LEU A 73 5.88 -1.89 -8.54
C LEU A 73 6.98 -2.75 -9.19
N ASN A 74 8.08 -2.08 -9.56
CA ASN A 74 9.19 -2.70 -10.28
C ASN A 74 9.99 -3.72 -9.44
N SER A 75 9.95 -3.61 -8.11
CA SER A 75 10.69 -4.52 -7.23
C SER A 75 10.07 -4.61 -5.83
N VAL A 76 10.37 -5.72 -5.14
CA VAL A 76 10.05 -5.89 -3.71
C VAL A 76 10.70 -4.80 -2.87
N GLY A 77 11.95 -4.41 -3.19
CA GLY A 77 12.65 -3.34 -2.48
C GLY A 77 11.88 -2.00 -2.54
N THR A 78 11.39 -1.63 -3.72
CA THR A 78 10.51 -0.46 -3.89
C THR A 78 9.24 -0.59 -3.07
N THR A 79 8.66 -1.78 -3.00
CA THR A 79 7.47 -2.06 -2.18
C THR A 79 7.75 -1.82 -0.69
N MET A 80 8.89 -2.28 -0.18
CA MET A 80 9.29 -2.08 1.21
C MET A 80 9.51 -0.60 1.57
N ILE A 81 9.95 0.23 0.63
CA ILE A 81 10.07 1.69 0.81
C ILE A 81 8.69 2.37 0.94
N HIS A 82 7.67 1.86 0.27
CA HIS A 82 6.31 2.39 0.37
C HIS A 82 5.60 1.89 1.63
N ILE A 83 5.84 0.63 2.01
CA ILE A 83 5.31 0.04 3.24
C ILE A 83 5.92 0.71 4.47
N GLN A 84 7.25 0.90 4.52
CA GLN A 84 7.97 1.43 5.69
C GLN A 84 7.66 0.66 6.98
N PRO A 85 7.87 -0.68 7.03
CA PRO A 85 7.65 -1.45 8.25
C PRO A 85 8.47 -0.86 9.39
N ASP A 86 7.88 -0.83 10.59
CA ASP A 86 8.62 -0.36 11.74
C ASP A 86 9.77 -1.34 12.07
N ALA A 87 10.71 -0.90 12.90
CA ALA A 87 11.85 -1.74 13.26
C ALA A 87 11.41 -3.05 13.95
N GLU A 88 10.38 -3.00 14.79
CA GLU A 88 9.86 -4.17 15.52
C GLU A 88 9.28 -5.23 14.57
N GLU A 89 8.50 -4.81 13.57
CA GLU A 89 7.91 -5.59 12.50
C GLU A 89 8.99 -6.22 11.62
N ALA A 90 10.00 -5.44 11.21
CA ALA A 90 11.12 -5.93 10.41
C ALA A 90 11.93 -7.02 11.14
N PHE A 91 12.10 -6.89 12.46
CA PHE A 91 12.82 -7.87 13.29
C PHE A 91 11.94 -9.03 13.79
N SER A 92 10.62 -8.96 13.67
CA SER A 92 9.71 -10.03 14.11
C SER A 92 9.96 -11.35 13.38
N GLY A 93 10.23 -11.28 12.06
CA GLY A 93 10.59 -12.42 11.24
C GLY A 93 11.91 -13.04 11.69
N VAL A 94 12.95 -12.21 11.88
CA VAL A 94 14.27 -12.64 12.36
C VAL A 94 14.17 -13.31 13.72
N ARG A 95 13.42 -12.73 14.67
CA ARG A 95 13.19 -13.32 16.00
C ARG A 95 12.51 -14.69 15.93
N LYS A 96 11.53 -14.87 15.04
CA LYS A 96 10.86 -16.16 14.81
C LYS A 96 11.83 -17.21 14.27
N TYR A 97 12.74 -16.84 13.37
CA TYR A 97 13.78 -17.74 12.88
C TYR A 97 14.86 -18.03 13.94
N MET A 98 15.30 -17.04 14.71
CA MET A 98 16.25 -17.23 15.80
C MET A 98 15.70 -18.17 16.88
N LYS A 99 14.41 -18.07 17.20
CA LYS A 99 13.73 -18.97 18.15
C LYS A 99 13.61 -20.40 17.63
N LYS A 100 13.45 -20.59 16.31
CA LYS A 100 13.43 -21.91 15.66
C LYS A 100 14.82 -22.53 15.54
N LEU A 101 15.86 -21.71 15.41
CA LEU A 101 17.23 -22.16 15.27
C LEU A 101 17.86 -22.58 16.59
N ASP A 102 17.17 -22.37 17.72
CA ASP A 102 17.59 -22.70 19.09
C ASP A 102 19.12 -22.73 19.24
N LEU A 103 19.74 -21.61 18.83
CA LEU A 103 21.11 -21.31 19.16
C LEU A 103 21.05 -21.01 20.65
N GLY A 104 21.08 -22.08 21.45
CA GLY A 104 21.07 -22.00 22.91
C GLY A 104 22.00 -20.89 23.34
N SER A 105 21.55 -20.11 24.32
CA SER A 105 22.23 -18.88 24.71
C SER A 105 23.75 -19.15 24.87
N PRO A 106 24.63 -18.17 24.59
CA PRO A 106 26.08 -18.41 24.72
C PRO A 106 26.48 -19.04 26.05
N ARG A 107 25.74 -18.73 27.14
CA ARG A 107 25.87 -19.34 28.46
C ARG A 107 25.60 -20.85 28.48
N GLU A 108 24.52 -21.32 27.86
CA GLU A 108 24.16 -22.74 27.78
C GLU A 108 25.11 -23.56 26.89
N ARG A 109 25.84 -22.90 25.98
CA ARG A 109 26.86 -23.55 25.14
C ARG A 109 28.17 -23.75 25.91
N CYS A 110 28.57 -22.79 26.75
CA CYS A 110 29.72 -22.93 27.65
C CYS A 110 29.48 -24.01 28.72
N GLU A 111 28.30 -24.05 29.34
CA GLU A 111 27.99 -25.05 30.37
C GLU A 111 27.96 -26.48 29.81
N ARG A 112 27.45 -26.68 28.59
CA ARG A 112 27.50 -28.00 27.91
C ARG A 112 28.92 -28.47 27.63
N ASN A 113 29.80 -27.58 27.16
CA ASN A 113 31.19 -27.95 26.87
C ASN A 113 32.01 -28.20 28.15
N SER A 114 31.63 -27.58 29.28
CA SER A 114 32.29 -27.82 30.58
C SER A 114 31.90 -29.13 31.27
N ARG A 115 30.82 -29.78 30.84
CA ARG A 115 30.34 -31.08 31.38
C ARG A 115 30.75 -32.28 30.52
N ALA A 116 31.33 -32.03 29.34
CA ALA A 116 31.74 -33.05 28.38
C ALA A 116 33.26 -33.35 28.41
N ASN A 117 34.00 -32.66 29.28
CA ASN A 117 35.38 -32.97 29.71
C ASN A 117 35.35 -33.48 31.15
#